data_AF-A0A413BIP1-F1
#
_entry.id   AF-A0A413BIP1-F1
#
_cell.length_a   1.000
_cell.length_b   1.000
_cell.length_c   1.000
_cell.angle_alpha   90.00
_cell.angle_beta   90.00
_cell.angle_gamma   90.00
#
_symmetry.space_group_name_H-M   'P 1'
#
loop_
_entity.id
_entity.type
_entity.pdbx_description
1 polymer ?
#
loop_
_entity_poly.entity_id
_entity_poly.type
_entity_poly.pdbx_seq_one_letter_code
_entity_poly.pdbx_strand_id
1 'polypeptide(L)'
;MEIMMFIIFIITNLIIILCMQFAYTHAYKYENGMYLNVHIPSSHKEDAEVTEIVTTGKRKMKHFQIANVIISIAICFIVFFNIAVFVLLYIIWMFAYIFGIIHIPNSSHRKMYALKIQNGWIIEAQRKKVYIDTSPIDVDDDEYWKTGYYYNPADKHILIENRMQSGNYTFNYAKKGAWIFTGITCAIIAGCIILVFVCMLPLINIQEKITLTNNNLTISAGGYTSEIDVNDITELKLLDELPDDSFLRTNGASTDSYDIGRYEGRTLGKCSLYVFDGYAPILMIKSDDTLVFVNSKEDGEIEKLYVELSQ
;
A
#
# COMPACT_ATOMS: atom_id res chain seq x y z
N MET A 1 10.15 13.46 -13.24
CA MET A 1 10.29 12.68 -11.98
C MET A 1 9.86 11.20 -12.12
N GLU A 2 8.94 10.92 -13.05
CA GLU A 2 8.24 9.64 -13.21
C GLU A 2 9.12 8.44 -13.57
N ILE A 3 10.11 8.61 -14.45
CA ILE A 3 11.03 7.51 -14.87
C ILE A 3 11.77 6.93 -13.65
N MET A 4 12.24 7.80 -12.74
CA MET A 4 12.92 7.37 -11.53
C MET A 4 11.96 6.57 -10.62
N MET A 5 10.73 7.06 -10.42
CA MET A 5 9.71 6.35 -9.64
C MET A 5 9.38 4.99 -10.26
N PHE A 6 9.16 4.93 -11.57
CA PHE A 6 8.92 3.70 -12.31
C PHE A 6 10.00 2.65 -12.06
N ILE A 7 11.28 3.04 -12.19
CA ILE A 7 12.43 2.15 -11.97
C ILE A 7 12.46 1.67 -10.51
N ILE A 8 12.30 2.58 -9.55
CA ILE A 8 12.33 2.25 -8.11
C ILE A 8 11.21 1.25 -7.78
N PHE A 9 9.99 1.50 -8.22
CA PHE A 9 8.85 0.62 -7.91
C PHE A 9 8.97 -0.75 -8.58
N ILE A 10 9.41 -0.83 -9.84
CA ILE A 10 9.63 -2.13 -10.49
C ILE A 10 10.68 -2.95 -9.76
N ILE A 11 11.85 -2.35 -9.48
CA ILE A 11 12.93 -3.06 -8.78
C ILE A 11 12.44 -3.53 -7.41
N THR A 12 11.77 -2.66 -6.67
CA THR A 12 11.23 -2.97 -5.34
C THR A 12 10.21 -4.12 -5.42
N ASN A 13 9.28 -4.08 -6.37
CA ASN A 13 8.27 -5.12 -6.56
C ASN A 13 8.90 -6.48 -6.89
N LEU A 14 9.87 -6.51 -7.79
CA LEU A 14 10.57 -7.72 -8.18
C LEU A 14 11.34 -8.32 -7.00
N ILE A 15 12.00 -7.49 -6.19
CA ILE A 15 12.69 -7.93 -4.97
C ILE A 15 11.69 -8.49 -3.97
N ILE A 16 10.58 -7.80 -3.70
CA ILE A 16 9.54 -8.27 -2.76
C ILE A 16 8.98 -9.62 -3.21
N ILE A 17 8.62 -9.76 -4.49
CA ILE A 17 8.09 -11.00 -5.04
C ILE A 17 9.13 -12.13 -4.94
N LEU A 18 10.40 -11.86 -5.24
CA LEU A 18 11.48 -12.83 -5.12
C LEU A 18 11.70 -13.28 -3.67
N CYS A 19 11.73 -12.34 -2.72
CA CYS A 19 11.85 -12.63 -1.29
C CYS A 19 10.69 -13.52 -0.81
N MET A 20 9.46 -13.20 -1.21
CA MET A 20 8.27 -14.01 -0.87
C MET A 20 8.32 -15.39 -1.53
N GLN A 21 8.76 -15.49 -2.78
CA GLN A 21 8.98 -16.78 -3.44
C GLN A 21 9.95 -17.64 -2.63
N PHE A 22 11.09 -17.08 -2.20
CA PHE A 22 12.06 -17.82 -1.39
C PHE A 22 11.47 -18.25 -0.04
N ALA A 23 10.84 -17.31 0.69
CA ALA A 23 10.28 -17.54 2.02
C ALA A 23 9.22 -18.66 2.04
N TYR A 24 8.36 -18.75 1.01
CA TYR A 24 7.27 -19.73 0.98
C TYR A 24 7.62 -21.02 0.23
N THR A 25 8.72 -21.08 -0.51
CA THR A 25 9.12 -22.32 -1.21
C THR A 25 9.56 -23.42 -0.24
N HIS A 26 10.14 -23.05 0.91
CA HIS A 26 10.63 -23.98 1.91
C HIS A 26 9.53 -24.92 2.44
N ALA A 27 8.31 -24.41 2.63
CA ALA A 27 7.17 -25.20 3.09
C ALA A 27 6.80 -26.38 2.17
N TYR A 28 7.23 -26.38 0.91
CA TYR A 28 6.97 -27.47 -0.05
C TYR A 28 8.11 -28.49 -0.13
N LYS A 29 9.18 -28.34 0.66
CA LYS A 29 10.27 -29.31 0.77
C LYS A 29 10.06 -30.18 2.01
N TYR A 30 10.48 -31.43 1.94
CA TYR A 30 10.46 -32.32 3.10
C TYR A 30 11.69 -32.03 3.96
N GLU A 31 11.51 -31.33 5.07
CA GLU A 31 12.58 -30.98 6.00
C GLU A 31 12.07 -31.15 7.44
N ASN A 32 12.94 -31.62 8.34
CA ASN A 32 12.62 -31.88 9.75
C ASN A 32 11.36 -32.76 9.97
N GLY A 33 11.12 -33.74 9.08
CA GLY A 33 9.96 -34.63 9.19
C GLY A 33 8.63 -33.99 8.76
N MET A 34 8.66 -32.84 8.09
CA MET A 34 7.46 -32.08 7.73
C MET A 34 7.32 -31.82 6.23
N TYR A 35 6.06 -31.78 5.78
CA TYR A 35 5.64 -31.07 4.57
C TYR A 35 4.59 -30.04 4.94
N LEU A 36 4.63 -28.86 4.32
CA LEU A 36 3.64 -27.80 4.53
C LEU A 36 3.46 -27.46 6.03
N ASN A 37 4.52 -27.64 6.81
CA ASN A 37 4.56 -27.44 8.26
C ASN A 37 3.58 -28.34 9.03
N VAL A 38 3.39 -29.55 8.54
CA VAL A 38 2.68 -30.66 9.17
C VAL A 38 3.64 -31.83 9.24
N HIS A 39 3.72 -32.50 10.39
CA HIS A 39 4.59 -33.66 10.54
C HIS A 39 4.00 -34.86 9.82
N ILE A 40 4.75 -35.38 8.85
CA ILE A 40 4.40 -36.54 8.01
C ILE A 40 5.49 -37.59 8.20
N PRO A 41 5.14 -38.82 8.62
CA PRO A 41 6.12 -39.89 8.79
C PRO A 41 6.92 -40.12 7.51
N SER A 42 8.22 -40.39 7.66
CA SER A 42 9.13 -40.56 6.53
C SER A 42 8.72 -41.71 5.59
N SER A 43 8.04 -42.73 6.10
CA SER A 43 7.47 -43.84 5.32
C SER A 43 6.32 -43.43 4.40
N HIS A 44 5.61 -42.34 4.71
CA HIS A 44 4.42 -41.87 4.01
C HIS A 44 4.68 -40.60 3.17
N LYS A 45 5.89 -40.05 3.21
CA LYS A 45 6.22 -38.77 2.53
C LYS A 45 6.06 -38.83 1.01
N GLU A 46 6.10 -40.03 0.42
CA GLU A 46 5.98 -40.30 -1.02
C GLU A 46 4.61 -40.88 -1.39
N ASP A 47 3.68 -41.00 -0.43
CA ASP A 47 2.32 -41.44 -0.71
C ASP A 47 1.66 -40.53 -1.74
N ALA A 48 0.81 -41.11 -2.59
CA ALA A 48 0.21 -40.42 -3.73
C ALA A 48 -0.55 -39.15 -3.30
N GLU A 49 -1.35 -39.23 -2.23
CA GLU A 49 -2.12 -38.11 -1.69
C GLU A 49 -1.23 -36.99 -1.13
N VAL A 50 -0.14 -37.33 -0.44
CA VAL A 50 0.85 -36.36 0.08
C VAL A 50 1.51 -35.62 -1.09
N THR A 51 1.98 -36.39 -2.08
CA THR A 51 2.63 -35.85 -3.28
C THR A 51 1.70 -34.95 -4.07
N GLU A 52 0.42 -35.33 -4.21
CA GLU A 52 -0.58 -34.52 -4.91
C GLU A 52 -0.80 -33.17 -4.22
N ILE A 53 -0.95 -33.15 -2.88
CA ILE A 53 -1.14 -31.91 -2.12
C ILE A 53 0.06 -30.97 -2.30
N VAL A 54 1.29 -31.50 -2.15
CA VAL A 54 2.53 -30.71 -2.26
C VAL A 54 2.71 -30.16 -3.67
N THR A 55 2.55 -31.01 -4.70
CA THR A 55 2.76 -30.60 -6.10
C THR A 55 1.70 -29.61 -6.56
N THR A 56 0.44 -29.80 -6.16
CA THR A 56 -0.66 -28.88 -6.47
C THR A 56 -0.45 -27.52 -5.81
N GLY A 57 -0.11 -27.49 -4.52
CA GLY A 57 0.17 -26.25 -3.79
C GLY A 57 1.35 -25.49 -4.40
N LYS A 58 2.46 -26.20 -4.69
CA LYS A 58 3.64 -25.63 -5.34
C LYS A 58 3.33 -25.05 -6.73
N ARG A 59 2.50 -25.75 -7.51
CA ARG A 59 2.05 -25.29 -8.83
C ARG A 59 1.20 -24.02 -8.71
N LYS A 60 0.24 -23.97 -7.77
CA LYS A 60 -0.58 -22.78 -7.53
C LYS A 60 0.27 -21.58 -7.11
N MET A 61 1.21 -21.78 -6.18
CA MET A 61 2.14 -20.74 -5.73
C MET A 61 2.98 -20.20 -6.90
N LYS A 62 3.54 -21.08 -7.73
CA LYS A 62 4.32 -20.68 -8.91
C LYS A 62 3.52 -19.81 -9.87
N HIS A 63 2.30 -20.22 -10.25
CA HIS A 63 1.47 -19.44 -11.15
C HIS A 63 1.04 -18.10 -10.52
N PHE A 64 0.71 -18.11 -9.24
CA PHE A 64 0.38 -16.88 -8.50
C PHE A 64 1.54 -15.88 -8.53
N GLN A 65 2.77 -16.34 -8.31
CA GLN A 65 3.95 -15.48 -8.33
C GLN A 65 4.25 -14.94 -9.73
N ILE A 66 4.20 -15.79 -10.76
CA ILE A 66 4.39 -15.36 -12.16
C ILE A 66 3.33 -14.31 -12.55
N ALA A 67 2.07 -14.54 -12.21
CA ALA A 67 0.99 -13.58 -12.49
C ALA A 67 1.25 -12.24 -11.80
N ASN A 68 1.70 -12.24 -10.54
CA ASN A 68 1.98 -11.01 -9.80
C ASN A 68 3.25 -10.29 -10.27
N VAL A 69 4.23 -10.98 -10.85
CA VAL A 69 5.33 -10.31 -11.57
C VAL A 69 4.78 -9.50 -12.73
N ILE A 70 3.92 -10.09 -13.56
CA ILE A 70 3.34 -9.42 -14.73
C ILE A 70 2.45 -8.25 -14.29
N ILE A 71 1.56 -8.48 -13.32
CA ILE A 71 0.64 -7.45 -12.80
C ILE A 71 1.41 -6.30 -12.15
N SER A 72 2.46 -6.59 -11.36
CA SER A 72 3.22 -5.54 -10.69
C SER A 72 3.97 -4.64 -11.67
N ILE A 73 4.54 -5.22 -12.74
CA ILE A 73 5.14 -4.45 -13.83
C ILE A 73 4.08 -3.60 -14.55
N ALA A 74 2.91 -4.19 -14.87
CA ALA A 74 1.83 -3.48 -15.56
C ALA A 74 1.32 -2.28 -14.74
N ILE A 75 1.12 -2.45 -13.42
CA ILE A 75 0.68 -1.38 -12.52
C ILE A 75 1.70 -0.23 -12.48
N CYS A 76 3.01 -0.50 -12.55
CA CYS A 76 4.03 0.54 -12.55
C CYS A 76 3.89 1.51 -13.74
N PHE A 77 3.38 1.09 -14.90
CA PHE A 77 3.18 2.00 -16.04
C PHE A 77 2.12 3.09 -15.78
N ILE A 78 1.24 2.91 -14.79
CA ILE A 78 0.20 3.88 -14.44
C ILE A 78 0.82 5.19 -13.90
N VAL A 79 2.06 5.14 -13.39
CA VAL A 79 2.77 6.32 -12.86
C VAL A 79 2.94 7.42 -13.91
N PHE A 80 3.03 7.09 -15.19
CA PHE A 80 3.17 8.03 -16.31
C PHE A 80 1.86 8.71 -16.72
N PHE A 81 0.73 8.29 -16.16
CA PHE A 81 -0.58 8.87 -16.45
C PHE A 81 -1.09 9.71 -15.29
N ASN A 82 -1.04 9.15 -14.08
CA ASN A 82 -1.47 9.86 -12.88
C ASN A 82 -0.90 9.17 -11.63
N ILE A 83 -0.07 9.89 -10.88
CA ILE A 83 0.56 9.36 -9.67
C ILE A 83 -0.46 8.96 -8.59
N ALA A 84 -1.55 9.73 -8.42
CA ALA A 84 -2.56 9.42 -7.43
C ALA A 84 -3.30 8.12 -7.77
N VAL A 85 -3.71 7.94 -9.03
CA VAL A 85 -4.33 6.69 -9.51
C VAL A 85 -3.38 5.50 -9.32
N PHE A 86 -2.10 5.67 -9.66
CA PHE A 86 -1.07 4.65 -9.44
C PHE A 86 -0.99 4.24 -7.96
N VAL A 87 -0.88 5.19 -7.03
CA VAL A 87 -0.79 4.90 -5.57
C VAL A 87 -2.01 4.13 -5.08
N LEU A 88 -3.22 4.52 -5.47
CA LEU A 88 -4.45 3.84 -5.03
C LEU A 88 -4.54 2.40 -5.55
N LEU A 89 -4.25 2.18 -6.84
CA LEU A 89 -4.26 0.84 -7.43
C LEU A 89 -3.13 -0.03 -6.86
N TYR A 90 -1.98 0.56 -6.57
CA TYR A 90 -0.85 -0.13 -5.96
C TYR A 90 -1.20 -0.65 -4.56
N ILE A 91 -1.91 0.14 -3.74
CA ILE A 91 -2.41 -0.31 -2.43
C ILE A 91 -3.36 -1.51 -2.58
N ILE A 92 -4.34 -1.40 -3.48
CA ILE A 92 -5.31 -2.48 -3.72
C ILE A 92 -4.59 -3.77 -4.15
N TRP A 93 -3.64 -3.67 -5.08
CA TRP A 93 -2.84 -4.80 -5.53
C TRP A 93 -2.01 -5.40 -4.40
N MET A 94 -1.37 -4.58 -3.57
CA MET A 94 -0.57 -5.05 -2.43
C MET A 94 -1.43 -5.89 -1.46
N PHE A 95 -2.66 -5.48 -1.19
CA PHE A 95 -3.59 -6.27 -0.37
C PHE A 95 -3.99 -7.59 -1.01
N ALA A 96 -4.32 -7.57 -2.31
CA ALA A 96 -4.63 -8.79 -3.05
C ALA A 96 -3.44 -9.76 -3.07
N TYR A 97 -2.23 -9.23 -3.20
CA TYR A 97 -0.99 -10.01 -3.16
C TYR A 97 -0.74 -10.62 -1.78
N ILE A 98 -0.83 -9.83 -0.70
CA ILE A 98 -0.69 -10.31 0.69
C ILE A 98 -1.74 -11.38 1.02
N PHE A 99 -2.99 -11.17 0.61
CA PHE A 99 -4.05 -12.15 0.82
C PHE A 99 -3.73 -13.46 0.11
N GLY A 100 -3.34 -13.41 -1.16
CA GLY A 100 -3.02 -14.60 -1.95
C GLY A 100 -1.79 -15.35 -1.43
N ILE A 101 -0.73 -14.65 -1.05
CA ILE A 101 0.52 -15.28 -0.58
C ILE A 101 0.32 -16.02 0.75
N ILE A 102 -0.57 -15.54 1.63
CA ILE A 102 -0.93 -16.20 2.88
C ILE A 102 -1.92 -17.35 2.62
N HIS A 103 -2.90 -17.13 1.74
CA HIS A 103 -4.00 -18.08 1.53
C HIS A 103 -3.56 -19.40 0.89
N ILE A 104 -2.73 -19.36 -0.17
CA ILE A 104 -2.29 -20.55 -0.92
C ILE A 104 -1.59 -21.60 -0.03
N PRO A 105 -0.53 -21.24 0.74
CA PRO A 105 0.16 -22.20 1.60
C PRO A 105 -0.73 -22.65 2.76
N ASN A 106 -1.53 -21.76 3.37
CA ASN A 106 -2.45 -22.13 4.46
C ASN A 106 -3.55 -23.10 3.99
N SER A 107 -4.05 -22.92 2.77
CA SER A 107 -4.99 -23.88 2.16
C SER A 107 -4.34 -25.26 2.01
N SER A 108 -3.10 -25.32 1.54
CA SER A 108 -2.34 -26.57 1.37
C SER A 108 -2.02 -27.23 2.71
N HIS A 109 -1.61 -26.43 3.70
CA HIS A 109 -1.38 -26.86 5.09
C HIS A 109 -2.62 -27.53 5.68
N ARG A 110 -3.80 -26.91 5.57
CA ARG A 110 -5.05 -27.48 6.10
C ARG A 110 -5.40 -28.82 5.48
N LYS A 111 -5.16 -28.99 4.16
CA LYS A 111 -5.34 -30.28 3.49
C LYS A 111 -4.38 -31.33 4.01
N MET A 112 -3.10 -30.97 4.17
CA MET A 112 -2.09 -31.88 4.71
C MET A 112 -2.40 -32.27 6.16
N TYR A 113 -2.87 -31.34 6.98
CA TYR A 113 -3.30 -31.60 8.36
C TYR A 113 -4.50 -32.55 8.40
N ALA A 114 -5.51 -32.31 7.56
CA ALA A 114 -6.68 -33.20 7.47
C ALA A 114 -6.27 -34.64 7.07
N LEU A 115 -5.36 -34.78 6.09
CA LEU A 115 -4.83 -36.07 5.66
C LEU A 115 -4.09 -36.79 6.79
N LYS A 116 -3.25 -36.07 7.55
CA LYS A 116 -2.55 -36.59 8.73
C LYS A 116 -3.53 -37.17 9.75
N ILE A 117 -4.59 -36.43 10.08
CA ILE A 117 -5.59 -36.87 11.07
C ILE A 117 -6.38 -38.08 10.54
N GLN A 118 -6.77 -38.08 9.27
CA GLN A 118 -7.49 -39.19 8.64
C GLN A 118 -6.70 -40.50 8.70
N ASN A 119 -5.37 -40.42 8.50
CA ASN A 119 -4.49 -41.60 8.50
C ASN A 119 -3.89 -41.92 9.88
N GLY A 120 -4.21 -41.15 10.92
CA GLY A 120 -3.70 -41.38 12.28
C GLY A 120 -2.18 -41.20 12.39
N TRP A 121 -1.58 -40.34 11.58
CA TRP A 121 -0.14 -40.07 11.57
C TRP A 121 0.28 -39.19 12.75
N ILE A 122 0.24 -39.76 13.95
CA ILE A 122 0.56 -39.08 15.21
C ILE A 122 2.02 -39.35 15.59
N ILE A 123 2.73 -38.30 16.01
CA ILE A 123 4.03 -38.47 16.65
C ILE A 123 3.81 -39.02 18.06
N GLU A 124 4.15 -40.28 18.28
CA GLU A 124 3.94 -40.98 19.56
C GLU A 124 4.49 -40.24 20.77
N ALA A 125 5.70 -39.67 20.65
CA ALA A 125 6.34 -38.90 21.72
C ALA A 125 5.56 -37.64 22.14
N GLN A 126 4.65 -37.15 21.29
CA GLN A 126 3.84 -35.96 21.47
C GLN A 126 2.34 -36.28 21.63
N ARG A 127 1.98 -37.56 21.69
CA ARG A 127 0.59 -38.02 21.72
C ARG A 127 -0.17 -37.43 22.90
N LYS A 128 -1.35 -36.87 22.61
CA LYS A 128 -2.32 -36.36 23.59
C LYS A 128 -3.74 -36.56 23.08
N LYS A 129 -4.71 -36.62 24.00
CA LYS A 129 -6.13 -36.81 23.68
C LYS A 129 -6.89 -35.50 23.70
N VAL A 130 -7.64 -35.24 22.63
CA VAL A 130 -8.62 -34.15 22.53
C VAL A 130 -9.99 -34.75 22.32
N TYR A 131 -11.02 -34.19 22.95
CA TYR A 131 -12.40 -34.66 22.82
C TYR A 131 -13.16 -33.77 21.86
N ILE A 132 -13.70 -34.35 20.78
CA ILE A 132 -14.66 -33.70 19.88
C ILE A 132 -16.00 -34.39 20.09
N ASP A 133 -17.03 -33.64 20.50
CA ASP A 133 -18.39 -34.15 20.71
C ASP A 133 -18.42 -35.49 21.47
N THR A 134 -17.69 -35.54 22.60
CA THR A 134 -17.49 -36.70 23.50
C THR A 134 -16.63 -37.87 23.00
N SER A 135 -16.13 -37.84 21.76
CA SER A 135 -15.21 -38.87 21.24
C SER A 135 -13.75 -38.45 21.39
N PRO A 136 -12.87 -39.27 22.01
CA PRO A 136 -11.45 -38.97 22.10
C PRO A 136 -10.76 -39.18 20.74
N ILE A 137 -9.96 -38.22 20.33
CA ILE A 137 -9.07 -38.27 19.16
C ILE A 137 -7.64 -38.08 19.66
N ASP A 138 -6.75 -38.97 19.25
CA ASP A 138 -5.31 -38.82 19.51
C ASP A 138 -4.71 -37.81 18.52
N VAL A 139 -4.01 -36.81 19.05
CA VAL A 139 -3.34 -35.74 18.29
C VAL A 139 -1.91 -35.54 18.81
N ASP A 140 -1.08 -34.84 18.06
CA ASP A 140 0.24 -34.37 18.50
C ASP A 140 0.30 -32.83 18.54
N ASP A 141 1.50 -32.25 18.59
CA ASP A 141 1.68 -30.80 18.67
C ASP A 141 1.18 -30.04 17.44
N ASP A 142 0.90 -30.71 16.32
CA ASP A 142 0.27 -30.07 15.14
C ASP A 142 -1.14 -29.55 15.44
N GLU A 143 -1.82 -30.05 16.47
CA GLU A 143 -3.14 -29.56 16.88
C GLU A 143 -3.12 -28.06 17.23
N TYR A 144 -2.02 -27.56 17.79
CA TYR A 144 -1.86 -26.14 18.10
C TYR A 144 -1.65 -25.27 16.85
N TRP A 145 -1.50 -25.88 15.68
CA TRP A 145 -1.20 -25.19 14.42
C TRP A 145 -2.21 -25.50 13.31
N LYS A 146 -3.27 -26.27 13.58
CA LYS A 146 -4.26 -26.78 12.61
C LYS A 146 -4.84 -25.75 11.63
N THR A 147 -4.81 -24.46 11.97
CA THR A 147 -5.33 -23.38 11.12
C THR A 147 -4.27 -22.70 10.25
N GLY A 148 -2.99 -23.01 10.46
CA GLY A 148 -1.81 -22.27 10.00
C GLY A 148 -1.25 -21.28 11.02
N TYR A 149 -1.99 -21.00 12.10
CA TYR A 149 -1.58 -20.11 13.19
C TYR A 149 -1.49 -20.86 14.51
N TYR A 150 -0.64 -20.36 15.42
CA TYR A 150 -0.39 -21.02 16.70
C TYR A 150 -1.43 -20.67 17.77
N TYR A 151 -2.00 -21.69 18.39
CA TYR A 151 -2.97 -21.59 19.49
C TYR A 151 -2.63 -22.62 20.56
N ASN A 152 -1.85 -22.22 21.57
CA ASN A 152 -1.57 -23.06 22.73
C ASN A 152 -1.90 -22.32 24.03
N PRO A 153 -3.02 -22.66 24.72
CA PRO A 153 -3.36 -22.04 25.99
C PRO A 153 -2.35 -22.28 27.11
N ALA A 154 -1.64 -23.42 27.10
CA ALA A 154 -0.68 -23.80 28.13
C ALA A 154 0.67 -23.09 27.98
N ASP A 155 1.07 -22.77 26.75
CA ASP A 155 2.27 -21.98 26.48
C ASP A 155 2.07 -20.54 26.98
N LYS A 156 3.00 -20.02 27.78
CA LYS A 156 2.89 -18.68 28.38
C LYS A 156 3.36 -17.56 27.45
N HIS A 157 4.11 -17.88 26.39
CA HIS A 157 4.66 -16.89 25.49
C HIS A 157 3.59 -16.32 24.55
N ILE A 158 3.71 -15.01 24.28
CA ILE A 158 2.88 -14.31 23.28
C ILE A 158 3.52 -14.43 21.90
N LEU A 159 4.84 -14.32 21.81
CA LEU A 159 5.63 -14.51 20.58
C LEU A 159 6.44 -15.80 20.71
N ILE A 160 6.38 -16.63 19.67
CA ILE A 160 7.09 -17.89 19.58
C ILE A 160 7.71 -18.02 18.20
N GLU A 161 8.74 -18.87 18.07
CA GLU A 161 9.35 -19.13 16.77
C GLU A 161 8.33 -19.69 15.78
N ASN A 162 8.26 -19.11 14.59
CA ASN A 162 7.35 -19.54 13.55
C ASN A 162 7.87 -20.83 12.92
N ARG A 163 7.19 -21.95 13.17
CA ARG A 163 7.55 -23.23 12.55
C ARG A 163 7.35 -23.26 11.03
N MET A 164 6.57 -22.32 10.46
CA MET A 164 6.40 -22.21 9.02
C MET A 164 7.58 -21.53 8.31
N GLN A 165 8.34 -20.72 9.04
CA GLN A 165 9.44 -19.90 8.54
C GLN A 165 10.50 -19.78 9.64
N SER A 166 11.47 -20.70 9.65
CA SER A 166 12.57 -20.70 10.62
C SER A 166 13.28 -19.34 10.63
N GLY A 167 13.41 -18.73 11.81
CA GLY A 167 13.96 -17.38 11.98
C GLY A 167 12.93 -16.24 12.04
N ASN A 168 11.64 -16.52 11.84
CA ASN A 168 10.54 -15.58 12.11
C ASN A 168 9.81 -15.89 13.42
N TYR A 169 9.04 -14.93 13.92
CA TYR A 169 8.15 -15.11 15.06
C TYR A 169 6.69 -15.10 14.62
N THR A 170 5.84 -15.82 15.36
CA THR A 170 4.39 -15.75 15.24
C THR A 170 3.75 -15.50 16.60
N PHE A 171 2.52 -15.00 16.59
CA PHE A 171 1.73 -14.86 17.80
C PHE A 171 1.10 -16.19 18.23
N ASN A 172 1.05 -16.39 19.55
CA ASN A 172 0.16 -17.36 20.17
C ASN A 172 -1.23 -16.73 20.34
N TYR A 173 -2.14 -17.02 19.42
CA TYR A 173 -3.51 -16.49 19.41
C TYR A 173 -4.43 -17.13 20.44
N ALA A 174 -3.93 -18.06 21.28
CA ALA A 174 -4.62 -18.42 22.51
C ALA A 174 -4.54 -17.31 23.58
N LYS A 175 -3.68 -16.30 23.39
CA LYS A 175 -3.52 -15.16 24.31
C LYS A 175 -4.29 -13.95 23.82
N LYS A 176 -5.04 -13.31 24.73
CA LYS A 176 -5.77 -12.06 24.44
C LYS A 176 -4.83 -10.95 23.96
N GLY A 177 -3.60 -10.88 24.49
CA GLY A 177 -2.60 -9.89 24.08
C GLY A 177 -2.24 -9.95 22.59
N ALA A 178 -2.18 -11.15 21.99
CA ALA A 178 -1.93 -11.32 20.56
C ALA A 178 -3.05 -10.71 19.69
N TRP A 179 -4.30 -10.92 20.10
CA TRP A 179 -5.47 -10.35 19.42
C TRP A 179 -5.53 -8.84 19.56
N ILE A 180 -5.25 -8.30 20.75
CA ILE A 180 -5.20 -6.86 20.98
C ILE A 180 -4.12 -6.21 20.10
N PHE A 181 -2.91 -6.76 20.10
CA PHE A 181 -1.81 -6.25 19.27
C PHE A 181 -2.17 -6.30 17.78
N THR A 182 -2.63 -7.45 17.29
CA THR A 182 -3.04 -7.61 15.88
C THR A 182 -4.16 -6.63 15.51
N GLY A 183 -5.16 -6.48 16.37
CA GLY A 183 -6.28 -5.57 16.16
C GLY A 183 -5.86 -4.11 16.10
N ILE A 184 -4.99 -3.65 17.01
CA ILE A 184 -4.43 -2.29 16.99
C ILE A 184 -3.63 -2.06 15.71
N THR A 185 -2.74 -2.99 15.34
CA THR A 185 -1.95 -2.88 14.11
C THR A 185 -2.85 -2.80 12.88
N CYS A 186 -3.88 -3.63 12.78
CA CYS A 186 -4.85 -3.58 11.68
C CYS A 186 -5.61 -2.25 11.65
N ALA A 187 -6.02 -1.71 12.81
CA ALA A 187 -6.72 -0.43 12.89
C ALA A 187 -5.85 0.75 12.46
N ILE A 188 -4.57 0.77 12.85
CA ILE A 188 -3.60 1.79 12.42
C ILE A 188 -3.40 1.71 10.90
N ILE A 189 -3.16 0.51 10.35
CA ILE A 189 -3.00 0.32 8.90
C ILE A 189 -4.24 0.81 8.14
N ALA A 190 -5.44 0.46 8.60
CA ALA A 190 -6.69 0.91 7.99
C ALA A 190 -6.83 2.45 8.05
N GLY A 191 -6.51 3.07 9.18
CA GLY A 191 -6.50 4.53 9.33
C GLY A 191 -5.52 5.22 8.38
N CYS A 192 -4.31 4.69 8.26
CA CYS A 192 -3.31 5.20 7.31
C CYS A 192 -3.79 5.09 5.86
N ILE A 193 -4.45 3.98 5.49
CA ILE A 193 -4.99 3.81 4.13
C ILE A 193 -6.11 4.81 3.87
N ILE A 194 -7.05 4.97 4.80
CA ILE A 194 -8.12 5.97 4.67
C ILE A 194 -7.52 7.36 4.48
N LEU A 195 -6.51 7.71 5.27
CA LEU A 195 -5.81 8.99 5.12
C LEU A 195 -5.17 9.14 3.73
N VAL A 196 -4.47 8.12 3.23
CA VAL A 196 -3.89 8.14 1.88
C VAL A 196 -4.97 8.34 0.82
N PHE A 197 -6.09 7.62 0.92
CA PHE A 197 -7.21 7.79 -0.02
C PHE A 197 -7.80 9.20 0.03
N VAL A 198 -8.03 9.74 1.24
CA VAL A 198 -8.52 11.11 1.43
C VAL A 198 -7.57 12.15 0.83
N CYS A 199 -6.26 11.97 0.98
CA CYS A 199 -5.26 12.87 0.42
C CYS A 199 -5.08 12.72 -1.10
N MET A 200 -5.20 11.51 -1.65
CA MET A 200 -4.90 11.24 -3.06
C MET A 200 -6.10 11.44 -3.98
N LEU A 201 -7.32 11.18 -3.53
CA LEU A 201 -8.53 11.32 -4.37
C LEU A 201 -8.70 12.72 -4.98
N PRO A 202 -8.51 13.84 -4.24
CA PRO A 202 -8.58 15.17 -4.82
C PRO A 202 -7.53 15.42 -5.90
N LEU A 203 -6.43 14.65 -5.89
CA LEU A 203 -5.32 14.82 -6.84
C LEU A 203 -5.56 14.13 -8.19
N ILE A 204 -6.60 13.28 -8.32
CA ILE A 204 -6.87 12.56 -9.56
C ILE A 204 -7.35 13.52 -10.66
N ASN A 205 -8.21 14.47 -10.31
CA ASN A 205 -8.77 15.44 -11.25
C ASN A 205 -8.65 16.85 -10.67
N ILE A 206 -7.41 17.29 -10.44
CA ILE A 206 -7.18 18.63 -9.92
C ILE A 206 -7.58 19.65 -10.98
N GLN A 207 -8.42 20.57 -10.53
CA GLN A 207 -8.78 21.81 -11.18
C GLN A 207 -8.61 22.95 -10.17
N GLU A 208 -8.22 24.09 -10.68
CA GLU A 208 -8.36 25.39 -10.07
C GLU A 208 -9.84 25.72 -9.88
N LYS A 209 -10.13 26.38 -8.78
CA LYS A 209 -11.40 27.04 -8.53
C LYS A 209 -11.09 28.47 -8.15
N ILE A 210 -11.47 29.39 -9.03
CA ILE A 210 -11.32 30.82 -8.83
C ILE A 210 -12.71 31.41 -8.60
N THR A 211 -12.89 32.12 -7.50
CA THR A 211 -14.16 32.80 -7.19
C THR A 211 -13.90 34.20 -6.67
N LEU A 212 -14.54 35.20 -7.28
CA LEU A 212 -14.56 36.57 -6.79
C LEU A 212 -15.93 36.85 -6.15
N THR A 213 -15.97 37.22 -4.88
CA THR A 213 -17.22 37.54 -4.16
C THR A 213 -16.98 38.63 -3.14
N ASN A 214 -17.83 39.66 -3.12
CA ASN A 214 -17.73 40.78 -2.17
C ASN A 214 -16.32 41.39 -2.07
N ASN A 215 -15.66 41.60 -3.21
CA ASN A 215 -14.29 42.13 -3.29
C ASN A 215 -13.19 41.20 -2.73
N ASN A 216 -13.51 39.94 -2.42
CA ASN A 216 -12.53 38.95 -2.00
C ASN A 216 -12.36 37.90 -3.11
N LEU A 217 -11.12 37.77 -3.58
CA LEU A 217 -10.69 36.76 -4.54
C LEU A 217 -10.22 35.51 -3.80
N THR A 218 -10.89 34.40 -4.03
CA THR A 218 -10.50 33.08 -3.53
C THR A 218 -9.98 32.21 -4.67
N ILE A 219 -8.74 31.73 -4.54
CA ILE A 219 -8.12 30.78 -5.45
C ILE A 219 -7.88 29.49 -4.68
N SER A 220 -8.38 28.36 -5.19
CA SER A 220 -8.20 27.05 -4.55
C SER A 220 -7.87 25.96 -5.54
N ALA A 221 -6.91 25.10 -5.22
CA ALA A 221 -6.65 23.85 -5.95
C ALA A 221 -5.95 22.84 -5.03
N GLY A 222 -6.17 21.54 -5.25
CA GLY A 222 -5.41 20.48 -4.57
C GLY A 222 -5.44 20.52 -3.02
N GLY A 223 -6.51 21.08 -2.42
CA GLY A 223 -6.64 21.25 -0.97
C GLY A 223 -5.98 22.50 -0.38
N TYR A 224 -5.43 23.39 -1.23
CA TYR A 224 -4.89 24.68 -0.83
C TYR A 224 -5.82 25.81 -1.27
N THR A 225 -5.87 26.87 -0.46
CA THR A 225 -6.68 28.07 -0.70
C THR A 225 -5.88 29.34 -0.40
N SER A 226 -6.05 30.37 -1.21
CA SER A 226 -5.58 31.73 -0.97
C SER A 226 -6.74 32.69 -1.15
N GLU A 227 -6.86 33.61 -0.20
CA GLU A 227 -7.88 34.65 -0.17
C GLU A 227 -7.16 36.00 -0.22
N ILE A 228 -7.61 36.88 -1.10
CA ILE A 228 -6.99 38.19 -1.36
C ILE A 228 -8.13 39.22 -1.43
N ASP A 229 -8.11 40.23 -0.57
CA ASP A 229 -8.95 41.41 -0.79
C ASP A 229 -8.43 42.17 -2.01
N VAL A 230 -9.31 42.39 -2.98
CA VAL A 230 -8.95 43.05 -4.24
C VAL A 230 -8.43 44.47 -4.00
N ASN A 231 -8.86 45.15 -2.91
CA ASN A 231 -8.38 46.48 -2.57
C ASN A 231 -6.91 46.49 -2.12
N ASP A 232 -6.39 45.35 -1.64
CA ASP A 232 -5.02 45.24 -1.13
C ASP A 232 -4.03 44.84 -2.24
N ILE A 233 -4.50 44.65 -3.48
CA ILE A 233 -3.64 44.30 -4.62
C ILE A 233 -2.75 45.49 -4.97
N THR A 234 -1.44 45.29 -4.86
CA THR A 234 -0.42 46.30 -5.16
C THR A 234 0.22 46.09 -6.53
N GLU A 235 0.20 44.86 -7.06
CA GLU A 235 0.77 44.53 -8.36
C GLU A 235 0.02 43.37 -9.01
N LEU A 236 -0.32 43.52 -10.29
CA LEU A 236 -1.01 42.51 -11.10
C LEU A 236 -0.30 42.38 -12.46
N LYS A 237 0.09 41.16 -12.84
CA LYS A 237 0.81 40.90 -14.11
C LYS A 237 0.35 39.61 -14.78
N LEU A 238 0.16 39.66 -16.09
CA LEU A 238 0.09 38.46 -16.94
C LEU A 238 1.49 38.09 -17.41
N LEU A 239 1.85 36.84 -17.21
CA LEU A 239 3.15 36.26 -17.56
C LEU A 239 2.94 35.06 -18.48
N ASP A 240 3.83 34.86 -19.46
CA ASP A 240 3.78 33.65 -20.29
C ASP A 240 4.36 32.43 -19.56
N GLU A 241 5.28 32.66 -18.62
CA GLU A 241 5.94 31.64 -17.79
C GLU A 241 6.21 32.17 -16.38
N LEU A 242 6.52 31.27 -15.44
CA LEU A 242 6.90 31.67 -14.09
C LEU A 242 8.19 32.51 -14.13
N PRO A 243 8.36 33.49 -13.23
CA PRO A 243 9.60 34.25 -13.14
C PRO A 243 10.82 33.34 -12.95
N ASP A 244 11.98 33.74 -13.49
CA ASP A 244 13.25 33.06 -13.25
C ASP A 244 13.69 33.22 -11.78
N ASP A 245 13.13 32.39 -10.92
CA ASP A 245 13.45 32.27 -9.51
C ASP A 245 13.46 30.78 -9.09
N SER A 246 14.22 30.47 -8.04
CA SER A 246 14.25 29.14 -7.46
C SER A 246 13.09 28.98 -6.49
N PHE A 247 11.97 28.43 -6.95
CA PHE A 247 10.82 28.13 -6.10
C PHE A 247 11.03 26.84 -5.31
N LEU A 248 11.29 26.97 -4.00
CA LEU A 248 11.34 25.83 -3.10
C LEU A 248 9.95 25.54 -2.54
N ARG A 249 9.42 24.34 -2.79
CA ARG A 249 8.16 23.89 -2.19
C ARG A 249 8.32 23.74 -0.68
N THR A 250 7.53 24.48 0.11
CA THR A 250 7.51 24.36 1.57
C THR A 250 6.37 23.46 2.05
N ASN A 251 5.21 23.50 1.38
CA ASN A 251 4.09 22.60 1.63
C ASN A 251 3.16 22.57 0.40
N GLY A 252 2.95 21.41 -0.22
CA GLY A 252 2.23 21.37 -1.48
C GLY A 252 2.43 20.07 -2.24
N ALA A 253 1.94 20.06 -3.47
CA ALA A 253 2.28 19.09 -4.49
C ALA A 253 3.06 19.79 -5.61
N SER A 254 4.12 19.13 -6.08
CA SER A 254 4.89 19.50 -7.27
C SER A 254 5.07 18.22 -8.06
N THR A 255 4.58 18.23 -9.29
CA THR A 255 4.54 17.10 -10.21
C THR A 255 5.01 17.58 -11.58
N ASP A 256 5.13 16.67 -12.55
CA ASP A 256 5.48 17.05 -13.93
C ASP A 256 4.26 17.69 -14.68
N SER A 257 3.14 17.96 -13.99
CA SER A 257 1.92 18.54 -14.57
C SER A 257 1.41 19.78 -13.84
N TYR A 258 1.90 20.06 -12.63
CA TYR A 258 1.46 21.18 -11.81
C TYR A 258 2.31 21.38 -10.56
N ASP A 259 2.33 22.64 -10.11
CA ASP A 259 2.84 23.12 -8.84
C ASP A 259 1.71 23.80 -8.05
N ILE A 260 1.28 23.15 -6.96
CA ILE A 260 0.15 23.59 -6.15
C ILE A 260 0.53 23.63 -4.67
N GLY A 261 0.33 24.78 -4.04
CA GLY A 261 0.51 24.96 -2.60
C GLY A 261 1.39 26.15 -2.24
N ARG A 262 2.18 26.01 -1.18
CA ARG A 262 3.05 27.03 -0.59
C ARG A 262 4.50 26.80 -1.01
N TYR A 263 5.13 27.86 -1.48
CA TYR A 263 6.47 27.90 -2.01
C TYR A 263 7.24 29.09 -1.43
N GLU A 264 8.56 29.05 -1.57
CA GLU A 264 9.45 30.15 -1.24
C GLU A 264 10.42 30.36 -2.39
N GLY A 265 10.25 31.45 -3.13
CA GLY A 265 11.19 31.92 -4.14
C GLY A 265 12.43 32.51 -3.48
N ARG A 266 13.60 32.28 -4.06
CA ARG A 266 14.88 32.77 -3.51
C ARG A 266 14.94 34.30 -3.49
N THR A 267 14.33 34.95 -4.46
CA THR A 267 14.27 36.42 -4.55
C THR A 267 12.90 36.98 -4.19
N LEU A 268 11.83 36.25 -4.53
CA LEU A 268 10.44 36.67 -4.34
C LEU A 268 9.91 36.40 -2.93
N GLY A 269 10.58 35.56 -2.14
CA GLY A 269 10.14 35.17 -0.82
C GLY A 269 8.94 34.22 -0.85
N LYS A 270 8.13 34.23 0.20
CA LYS A 270 6.99 33.31 0.34
C LYS A 270 5.92 33.61 -0.71
N CYS A 271 5.47 32.57 -1.41
CA CYS A 271 4.41 32.67 -2.40
C CYS A 271 3.53 31.42 -2.41
N SER A 272 2.40 31.52 -3.11
CA SER A 272 1.53 30.39 -3.38
C SER A 272 1.46 30.14 -4.88
N LEU A 273 1.60 28.88 -5.27
CA LEU A 273 1.47 28.46 -6.67
C LEU A 273 0.17 27.67 -6.82
N TYR A 274 -0.58 27.99 -7.88
CA TYR A 274 -1.71 27.24 -8.42
C TYR A 274 -1.49 27.14 -9.94
N VAL A 275 -0.37 26.52 -10.32
CA VAL A 275 0.15 26.55 -11.69
C VAL A 275 0.10 25.15 -12.28
N PHE A 276 -0.51 25.00 -13.45
CA PHE A 276 -0.51 23.80 -14.27
C PHE A 276 0.48 23.93 -15.41
N ASP A 277 1.34 22.94 -15.59
CA ASP A 277 2.37 22.95 -16.62
C ASP A 277 1.77 22.90 -18.02
N GLY A 278 2.29 23.72 -18.93
CA GLY A 278 1.83 23.80 -20.31
C GLY A 278 0.62 24.70 -20.56
N TYR A 279 0.15 25.41 -19.52
CA TYR A 279 -0.96 26.36 -19.63
C TYR A 279 -0.49 27.79 -19.38
N ALA A 280 -0.93 28.72 -20.22
CA ALA A 280 -0.61 30.14 -20.17
C ALA A 280 -1.87 30.96 -20.53
N PRO A 281 -1.99 32.22 -20.09
CA PRO A 281 -1.03 32.96 -19.27
C PRO A 281 -1.10 32.59 -17.77
N ILE A 282 -0.05 32.94 -17.03
CA ILE A 282 0.02 32.90 -15.57
C ILE A 282 -0.24 34.29 -15.02
N LEU A 283 -1.23 34.41 -14.13
CA LEU A 283 -1.50 35.64 -13.41
C LEU A 283 -0.69 35.68 -12.12
N MET A 284 0.17 36.68 -12.01
CA MET A 284 0.82 37.08 -10.77
C MET A 284 -0.02 38.13 -10.06
N ILE A 285 -0.39 37.84 -8.82
CA ILE A 285 -1.13 38.74 -7.93
C ILE A 285 -0.29 38.98 -6.69
N LYS A 286 0.03 40.25 -6.42
CA LYS A 286 0.75 40.66 -5.23
C LYS A 286 -0.11 41.62 -4.42
N SER A 287 -0.22 41.34 -3.14
CA SER A 287 -0.72 42.25 -2.10
C SER A 287 0.35 42.43 -1.02
N ASP A 288 0.06 43.23 0.01
CA ASP A 288 1.03 43.59 1.06
C ASP A 288 1.72 42.37 1.70
N ASP A 289 0.98 41.29 1.94
CA ASP A 289 1.48 40.08 2.62
C ASP A 289 1.44 38.80 1.77
N THR A 290 0.90 38.84 0.56
CA THR A 290 0.71 37.65 -0.28
C THR A 290 1.17 37.83 -1.71
N LEU A 291 1.89 36.83 -2.21
CA LEU A 291 2.23 36.65 -3.61
C LEU A 291 1.63 35.34 -4.10
N VAL A 292 0.79 35.41 -5.13
CA VAL A 292 0.11 34.26 -5.71
C VAL A 292 0.36 34.21 -7.22
N PHE A 293 0.69 33.03 -7.72
CA PHE A 293 0.72 32.72 -9.13
C PHE A 293 -0.38 31.71 -9.43
N VAL A 294 -1.21 32.00 -10.43
CA VAL A 294 -2.32 31.14 -10.82
C VAL A 294 -2.45 31.09 -12.34
N ASN A 295 -2.68 29.92 -12.91
CA ASN A 295 -3.18 29.78 -14.26
C ASN A 295 -4.41 28.86 -14.28
N SER A 296 -4.98 28.66 -15.47
CA SER A 296 -6.17 27.84 -15.68
C SER A 296 -5.95 26.88 -16.84
N LYS A 297 -6.63 25.73 -16.78
CA LYS A 297 -6.74 24.81 -17.93
C LYS A 297 -7.82 25.24 -18.91
N GLU A 298 -8.69 26.17 -18.53
CA GLU A 298 -9.75 26.74 -19.37
C GLU A 298 -9.26 28.00 -20.09
N ASP A 299 -9.19 27.91 -21.42
CA ASP A 299 -8.75 29.02 -22.28
C ASP A 299 -9.54 30.31 -21.99
N GLY A 300 -8.82 31.40 -21.73
CA GLY A 300 -9.40 32.72 -21.51
C GLY A 300 -9.93 32.98 -20.10
N GLU A 301 -9.88 32.02 -19.16
CA GLU A 301 -10.33 32.25 -17.78
C GLU A 301 -9.44 33.27 -17.06
N ILE A 302 -8.11 33.14 -17.21
CA ILE A 302 -7.13 34.00 -16.54
C ILE A 302 -7.14 35.42 -17.09
N GLU A 303 -7.32 35.60 -18.39
CA GLU A 303 -7.41 36.91 -19.02
C GLU A 303 -8.68 37.65 -18.60
N LYS A 304 -9.81 36.94 -18.48
CA LYS A 304 -11.05 37.52 -17.95
C LYS A 304 -10.85 37.99 -16.51
N LEU A 305 -10.25 37.15 -15.67
CA LEU A 305 -9.94 37.48 -14.28
C LEU A 305 -9.02 38.71 -14.18
N TYR A 306 -7.98 38.78 -15.02
CA TYR A 306 -7.08 39.95 -15.07
C TYR A 306 -7.83 41.24 -15.38
N VAL A 307 -8.73 41.22 -16.37
CA VAL A 307 -9.56 42.38 -16.73
C VAL A 307 -10.51 42.78 -15.61
N GLU A 308 -11.10 41.81 -14.90
CA GLU A 308 -12.02 42.07 -13.78
C GLU A 308 -11.30 42.68 -12.57
N LEU A 309 -10.08 42.23 -12.27
CA LEU A 309 -9.25 42.76 -11.16
C LEU A 309 -8.56 44.09 -11.49
N SER A 310 -8.52 44.50 -12.76
CA SER A 310 -7.87 45.75 -13.20
C SER A 310 -8.81 46.96 -13.25
N GLN A 311 -10.09 46.80 -12.89
CA GLN A 311 -11.11 47.86 -12.89
C GLN A 311 -11.17 48.59 -11.55
#